data_AF-A3JA06-F1
#
_entry.id   AF-A3JA06-F1
#
_cell.length_a   1.000
_cell.length_b   1.000
_cell.length_c   1.000
_cell.angle_alpha   90.00
_cell.angle_beta   90.00
_cell.angle_gamma   90.00
#
_symmetry.space_group_name_H-M   'P 1'
#
loop_
_entity.id
_entity.type
_entity.pdbx_description
1 polymer ?
#
loop_
_entity_poly.entity_id
_entity_poly.type
_entity_poly.pdbx_seq_one_letter_code
_entity_poly.pdbx_strand_id
1 'polypeptide(L)'
;MSNLMVACVGDTHVCPLHGHGSSPIIANGATASVDGVAIARVGDTCGCGAVIVQGYPLALLDGRPMAHMGSPTSHGGQIITGKPRVLLGVATFTAPVVDFAKAGALNSQGQLTPEAEQALNKDPFGFVEWAKAKGALVDEGLEGATPEEIEASKRYSEGRSDLRPKVTVEAGVFFDGTGNSIGNTGAFERKVDECLTAQAAGAISEEACSAEISQLMEGSYLNAETNVSKLHTLYQPLSTDTVTVENHRIPVYVSGVGTKSGKEDDAWAMGTGMGERGILAKIELAVERLSTELSNMLTAQMDELILDVFGFSRGAATARHFVNEVQDGASGALGQAFQGEGIAWPKAVTIRFLGLFDTVTAVVDLRNGDFSAHNANNGEVRVNMAADAVQRAVHLTARDEWRYNFSLNSLRGPDGRLPENFNEWVLPGAHSDIGGGYPENFHEHVQVTQPRKFLGHHPRESYEYARVLMERRQMIDQGWLGPNNPEATLTVEEAYRRRLKEGEVELQFQLWLDRRVQAEYSRVALRQMYRLAKDAGVPLDTVKPTDIGFSLSDELQPIATQITRHINEGRPLQLMPKEEALLRQRYIHHSAHYQTAGPLFPFKPAPGGMRNIHPNGGLK
;
A
#
# COMPACT_ATOMS: atom_id res chain seq x y z
N MET A 1 -1.19 1.76 24.34
CA MET A 1 0.20 1.57 24.79
C MET A 1 0.74 2.90 25.28
N SER A 2 1.29 2.96 26.50
CA SER A 2 2.00 4.16 26.95
C SER A 2 3.38 4.24 26.29
N ASN A 3 3.66 5.31 25.54
CA ASN A 3 4.94 5.55 24.84
C ASN A 3 6.10 5.93 25.81
N LEU A 4 6.20 5.27 26.96
CA LEU A 4 7.20 5.59 27.97
C LEU A 4 8.54 4.96 27.60
N MET A 5 9.53 5.79 27.31
CA MET A 5 10.91 5.37 27.03
C MET A 5 11.64 5.02 28.33
N VAL A 6 12.27 3.85 28.40
CA VAL A 6 13.03 3.41 29.58
C VAL A 6 14.22 4.34 29.85
N ALA A 7 14.40 4.71 31.11
CA ALA A 7 15.59 5.44 31.57
C ALA A 7 16.70 4.46 31.99
N CYS A 8 17.93 4.73 31.56
CA CYS A 8 19.12 3.92 31.83
C CYS A 8 20.20 4.75 32.52
N VAL A 9 21.19 4.08 33.11
CA VAL A 9 22.39 4.74 33.66
C VAL A 9 23.05 5.59 32.56
N GLY A 10 23.41 6.82 32.88
CA GLY A 10 23.94 7.79 31.93
C GLY A 10 22.88 8.69 31.27
N ASP A 11 21.58 8.37 31.35
CA ASP A 11 20.53 9.27 30.89
C ASP A 11 20.49 10.57 31.72
N THR A 12 20.06 11.66 31.09
CA THR A 12 20.20 13.01 31.63
C THR A 12 19.04 13.36 32.56
N HIS A 13 19.38 13.80 33.77
CA HIS A 13 18.49 14.48 34.71
C HIS A 13 18.74 15.99 34.68
N VAL A 14 17.68 16.80 34.64
CA VAL A 14 17.75 18.26 34.83
C VAL A 14 17.24 18.62 36.22
N CYS A 15 18.10 19.24 37.03
CA CYS A 15 17.82 19.65 38.40
C CYS A 15 17.53 21.16 38.48
N PRO A 16 16.41 21.59 39.09
CA PRO A 16 16.07 23.01 39.23
C PRO A 16 16.82 23.70 40.39
N LEU A 17 17.53 22.96 41.25
CA LEU A 17 18.32 23.56 42.33
C LEU A 17 19.52 24.32 41.77
N HIS A 18 19.70 25.54 42.27
CA HIS A 18 20.77 26.43 41.84
C HIS A 18 22.15 25.77 42.02
N GLY A 19 22.91 25.66 40.92
CA GLY A 19 24.25 25.06 40.91
C GLY A 19 24.29 23.56 40.60
N HIS A 20 23.15 22.87 40.49
CA HIS A 20 23.11 21.42 40.19
C HIS A 20 23.06 21.12 38.68
N GLY A 21 22.34 21.92 37.90
CA GLY A 21 22.29 21.81 36.44
C GLY A 21 21.83 20.44 35.92
N SER A 22 22.43 19.99 34.81
CA SER A 22 22.18 18.68 34.22
C SER A 22 23.21 17.66 34.71
N SER A 23 22.74 16.49 35.15
CA SER A 23 23.60 15.41 35.65
C SER A 23 23.10 14.05 35.15
N PRO A 24 23.97 13.06 34.93
CA PRO A 24 23.54 11.73 34.50
C PRO A 24 22.93 10.93 35.66
N ILE A 25 22.09 9.94 35.35
CA ILE A 25 21.74 8.86 36.28
C ILE A 25 23.00 8.02 36.56
N ILE A 26 23.28 7.69 37.82
CA ILE A 26 24.50 7.00 38.26
C ILE A 26 24.29 5.48 38.43
N ALA A 27 25.37 4.72 38.31
CA ALA A 27 25.39 3.25 38.38
C ALA A 27 24.77 2.69 39.66
N ASN A 28 23.93 1.66 39.49
CA ASN A 28 22.95 1.24 40.49
C ASN A 28 22.88 -0.28 40.72
N GLY A 29 23.89 -1.08 40.36
CA GLY A 29 23.87 -2.53 40.62
C GLY A 29 22.65 -3.29 40.05
N ALA A 30 21.99 -2.76 39.02
CA ALA A 30 20.86 -3.44 38.38
C ALA A 30 21.31 -4.71 37.64
N THR A 31 20.49 -5.76 37.70
CA THR A 31 20.81 -7.06 37.08
C THR A 31 20.48 -7.11 35.58
N ALA A 32 19.68 -6.18 35.08
CA ALA A 32 19.29 -6.08 33.67
C ALA A 32 19.81 -4.80 33.01
N SER A 33 20.06 -4.89 31.69
CA SER A 33 20.55 -3.80 30.87
C SER A 33 19.83 -3.74 29.51
N VAL A 34 19.79 -2.53 28.93
CA VAL A 34 19.35 -2.27 27.56
C VAL A 34 20.56 -1.82 26.76
N ASP A 35 20.85 -2.50 25.65
CA ASP A 35 22.04 -2.25 24.82
C ASP A 35 23.34 -2.23 25.65
N GLY A 36 23.43 -3.08 26.69
CA GLY A 36 24.57 -3.16 27.60
C GLY A 36 24.64 -2.05 28.66
N VAL A 37 23.64 -1.17 28.75
CA VAL A 37 23.55 -0.10 29.76
C VAL A 37 22.52 -0.48 30.82
N ALA A 38 22.92 -0.46 32.09
CA ALA A 38 22.04 -0.83 33.21
C ALA A 38 20.77 0.04 33.26
N ILE A 39 19.62 -0.58 33.54
CA ILE A 39 18.34 0.12 33.61
C ILE A 39 18.20 0.86 34.95
N ALA A 40 17.63 2.06 34.93
CA ALA A 40 17.34 2.84 36.13
C ALA A 40 16.01 2.46 36.78
N ARG A 41 15.93 2.55 38.11
CA ARG A 41 14.77 2.20 38.93
C ARG A 41 14.46 3.33 39.93
N VAL A 42 13.24 3.36 40.44
CA VAL A 42 12.83 4.26 41.52
C VAL A 42 13.73 4.05 42.73
N GLY A 43 14.32 5.15 43.23
CA GLY A 43 15.30 5.23 44.31
C GLY A 43 16.76 5.38 43.85
N ASP A 44 17.04 5.26 42.55
CA ASP A 44 18.41 5.44 42.04
C ASP A 44 18.77 6.93 41.98
N THR A 45 20.06 7.23 42.07
CA THR A 45 20.57 8.59 42.22
C THR A 45 21.10 9.18 40.92
N CYS A 46 20.93 10.49 40.76
CA CYS A 46 21.54 11.30 39.72
C CYS A 46 22.85 11.90 40.24
N GLY A 47 23.74 12.33 39.35
CA GLY A 47 25.06 12.86 39.70
C GLY A 47 25.02 14.09 40.63
N CYS A 48 23.91 14.85 40.65
CA CYS A 48 23.70 15.95 41.59
C CYS A 48 23.12 15.54 42.97
N GLY A 49 23.01 14.24 43.25
CA GLY A 49 22.46 13.69 44.49
C GLY A 49 20.93 13.50 44.51
N ALA A 50 20.22 13.92 43.45
CA ALA A 50 18.77 13.73 43.36
C ALA A 50 18.40 12.25 43.22
N VAL A 51 17.38 11.80 43.94
CA VAL A 51 16.83 10.43 43.89
C VAL A 51 15.62 10.38 42.97
N ILE A 52 15.49 9.38 42.10
CA ILE A 52 14.30 9.14 41.27
C ILE A 52 13.14 8.69 42.17
N VAL A 53 12.00 9.40 42.14
CA VAL A 53 10.88 9.17 43.08
C VAL A 53 9.63 8.58 42.44
N GLN A 54 9.58 8.50 41.12
CA GLN A 54 8.42 8.04 40.37
C GLN A 54 8.85 7.13 39.23
N GLY A 55 8.09 6.06 39.06
CA GLY A 55 8.34 5.05 38.04
C GLY A 55 7.19 4.08 38.00
N TYR A 56 7.40 2.95 37.33
CA TYR A 56 6.31 2.07 36.97
C TYR A 56 6.20 0.87 37.93
N PRO A 57 5.23 0.85 38.87
CA PRO A 57 5.11 -0.19 39.91
C PRO A 57 4.89 -1.59 39.34
N LEU A 58 4.36 -1.69 38.12
CA LEU A 58 4.06 -2.96 37.46
C LEU A 58 5.23 -3.52 36.65
N ALA A 59 6.30 -2.73 36.45
CA ALA A 59 7.57 -3.20 35.88
C ALA A 59 8.64 -3.18 36.98
N LEU A 60 8.90 -4.33 37.58
CA LEU A 60 9.91 -4.45 38.63
C LEU A 60 11.21 -4.99 38.07
N LEU A 61 12.31 -4.33 38.42
CA LEU A 61 13.66 -4.83 38.24
C LEU A 61 14.34 -4.85 39.61
N ASP A 62 14.85 -6.01 40.03
CA ASP A 62 15.48 -6.21 41.34
C ASP A 62 14.58 -5.75 42.51
N GLY A 63 13.27 -6.05 42.42
CA GLY A 63 12.29 -5.66 43.43
C GLY A 63 11.94 -4.17 43.44
N ARG A 64 12.44 -3.37 42.49
CA ARG A 64 12.22 -1.92 42.42
C ARG A 64 11.56 -1.52 41.10
N PRO A 65 10.60 -0.57 41.10
CA PRO A 65 9.93 -0.08 39.90
C PRO A 65 10.91 0.52 38.88
N MET A 66 10.74 0.23 37.60
CA MET A 66 11.57 0.80 36.53
C MET A 66 11.27 2.29 36.34
N ALA A 67 12.32 3.08 36.06
CA ALA A 67 12.22 4.50 35.75
C ALA A 67 12.08 4.73 34.23
N HIS A 68 11.52 5.88 33.85
CA HIS A 68 11.28 6.25 32.46
C HIS A 68 11.68 7.71 32.19
N MET A 69 11.79 8.09 30.92
CA MET A 69 11.90 9.49 30.53
C MET A 69 10.67 10.24 31.04
N GLY A 70 10.90 11.34 31.76
CA GLY A 70 9.88 12.12 32.44
C GLY A 70 9.77 11.82 33.94
N SER A 71 10.34 10.72 34.46
CA SER A 71 10.32 10.40 35.90
C SER A 71 10.86 11.58 36.75
N PRO A 72 10.06 12.13 37.68
CA PRO A 72 10.53 13.14 38.63
C PRO A 72 11.57 12.63 39.63
N THR A 73 12.34 13.56 40.18
CA THR A 73 13.34 13.33 41.23
C THR A 73 13.06 14.16 42.48
N SER A 74 13.65 13.78 43.61
CA SER A 74 13.47 14.43 44.92
C SER A 74 13.94 15.88 45.01
N HIS A 75 14.75 16.36 44.06
CA HIS A 75 15.12 17.78 43.94
C HIS A 75 14.10 18.60 43.12
N GLY A 76 12.97 18.00 42.73
CA GLY A 76 11.91 18.65 41.95
C GLY A 76 12.22 18.75 40.45
N GLY A 77 13.28 18.07 39.97
CA GLY A 77 13.58 17.97 38.55
C GLY A 77 13.10 16.65 37.95
N GLN A 78 13.54 16.33 36.73
CA GLN A 78 13.08 15.12 36.02
C GLN A 78 14.14 14.53 35.10
N ILE A 79 13.95 13.28 34.68
CA ILE A 79 14.74 12.61 33.64
C ILE A 79 14.25 13.06 32.26
N ILE A 80 15.16 13.45 31.36
CA ILE A 80 14.81 14.05 30.05
C ILE A 80 15.34 13.27 28.84
N THR A 81 16.08 12.18 29.04
CA THR A 81 16.47 11.26 27.97
C THR A 81 16.11 9.82 28.34
N GLY A 82 15.94 8.96 27.34
CA GLY A 82 15.64 7.54 27.50
C GLY A 82 15.84 6.78 26.19
N LYS A 83 15.75 5.45 26.25
CA LYS A 83 15.96 4.57 25.08
C LYS A 83 14.64 4.33 24.33
N PRO A 84 14.54 4.69 23.02
CA PRO A 84 13.29 4.60 22.25
C PRO A 84 12.94 3.17 21.78
N ARG A 85 13.90 2.23 21.83
CA ARG A 85 13.73 0.85 21.32
C ARG A 85 13.23 -0.15 22.35
N VAL A 86 13.01 0.27 23.60
CA VAL A 86 12.50 -0.59 24.66
C VAL A 86 11.17 -0.05 25.14
N LEU A 87 10.10 -0.68 24.67
CA LEU A 87 8.77 -0.54 25.26
C LEU A 87 8.75 -1.36 26.54
N LEU A 88 8.34 -0.76 27.66
CA LEU A 88 8.13 -1.47 28.93
C LEU A 88 7.01 -2.49 28.71
N GLY A 89 7.40 -3.75 28.48
CA GLY A 89 6.50 -4.88 28.23
C GLY A 89 5.77 -5.32 29.49
N VAL A 90 4.95 -4.45 30.06
CA VAL A 90 3.98 -4.83 31.07
C VAL A 90 2.62 -4.86 30.40
N ALA A 91 2.02 -6.05 30.42
CA ALA A 91 0.75 -6.34 29.79
C ALA A 91 -0.42 -5.72 30.57
N THR A 92 -0.48 -4.38 30.64
CA THR A 92 -1.65 -3.65 31.11
C THR A 92 -1.90 -2.40 30.28
N PHE A 93 -3.18 -2.20 29.92
CA PHE A 93 -3.68 -1.01 29.23
C PHE A 93 -3.70 0.24 30.12
N THR A 94 -3.40 0.07 31.41
CA THR A 94 -3.11 1.13 32.36
C THR A 94 -1.65 0.99 32.75
N ALA A 95 -0.86 2.04 32.53
CA ALA A 95 0.49 2.11 33.06
C ALA A 95 0.49 3.13 34.21
N PRO A 96 -0.13 2.80 35.37
CA PRO A 96 -0.25 3.76 36.47
C PRO A 96 1.13 4.17 36.92
N VAL A 97 1.44 5.47 36.81
CA VAL A 97 2.72 6.00 37.30
C VAL A 97 2.49 6.53 38.72
N VAL A 98 3.22 6.00 39.69
CA VAL A 98 3.02 6.30 41.12
C VAL A 98 4.16 7.15 41.65
N ASP A 99 3.83 8.22 42.38
CA ASP A 99 4.79 8.98 43.18
C ASP A 99 5.07 8.24 44.51
N PHE A 100 6.18 7.51 44.57
CA PHE A 100 6.56 6.69 45.73
C PHE A 100 7.00 7.55 46.92
N ALA A 101 7.52 8.75 46.68
CA ALA A 101 7.87 9.66 47.77
C ALA A 101 6.61 10.18 48.48
N LYS A 102 5.59 10.60 47.72
CA LYS A 102 4.31 11.03 48.31
C LYS A 102 3.54 9.90 48.98
N ALA A 103 3.67 8.67 48.49
CA ALA A 103 3.10 7.49 49.13
C ALA A 103 3.75 7.17 50.49
N GLY A 104 4.85 7.83 50.87
CA GLY A 104 5.68 7.42 52.02
C GLY A 104 6.39 6.08 51.79
N ALA A 105 6.52 5.66 50.53
CA ALA A 105 7.08 4.38 50.16
C ALA A 105 8.61 4.40 50.11
N LEU A 106 9.25 5.58 50.20
CA LEU A 106 10.70 5.74 50.23
C LEU A 106 11.18 6.26 51.59
N ASN A 107 12.25 5.66 52.11
CA ASN A 107 12.93 6.15 53.31
C ASN A 107 13.86 7.34 52.99
N SER A 108 14.51 7.90 54.01
CA SER A 108 15.43 9.05 53.86
C SER A 108 16.68 8.76 53.02
N GLN A 109 16.94 7.50 52.67
CA GLN A 109 18.02 7.07 51.79
C GLN A 109 17.52 6.72 50.38
N GLY A 110 16.24 6.93 50.07
CA GLY A 110 15.65 6.65 48.76
C GLY A 110 15.34 5.17 48.51
N GLN A 111 15.38 4.32 49.54
CA GLN A 111 15.04 2.91 49.43
C GLN A 111 13.58 2.65 49.80
N LEU A 112 12.98 1.59 49.26
CA LEU A 112 11.61 1.19 49.61
C LEU A 112 11.52 0.91 51.13
N THR A 113 10.43 1.37 51.75
CA THR A 113 10.13 1.01 53.15
C THR A 113 9.68 -0.45 53.23
N PRO A 114 9.89 -1.16 54.35
CA PRO A 114 9.45 -2.55 54.48
C PRO A 114 7.95 -2.75 54.23
N GLU A 115 7.11 -1.78 54.61
CA GLU A 115 5.67 -1.80 54.34
C GLU A 115 5.38 -1.69 52.83
N ALA A 116 6.08 -0.79 52.13
CA ALA A 116 5.93 -0.62 50.69
C ALA A 116 6.46 -1.83 49.91
N GLU A 117 7.61 -2.39 50.32
CA GLU A 117 8.18 -3.60 49.73
C GLU A 117 7.25 -4.79 49.91
N GLN A 118 6.67 -4.97 51.09
CA GLN A 118 5.69 -6.03 51.33
C GLN A 118 4.41 -5.83 50.51
N ALA A 119 3.90 -4.60 50.41
CA ALA A 119 2.71 -4.29 49.60
C ALA A 119 2.97 -4.54 48.11
N LEU A 120 4.12 -4.09 47.59
CA LEU A 120 4.52 -4.23 46.20
C LEU A 120 4.77 -5.70 45.82
N ASN A 121 5.43 -6.47 46.69
CA ASN A 121 5.68 -7.90 46.47
C ASN A 121 4.42 -8.76 46.60
N LYS A 122 3.46 -8.35 47.44
CA LYS A 122 2.20 -9.06 47.63
C LYS A 122 1.27 -8.91 46.42
N ASP A 123 1.13 -7.69 45.93
CA ASP A 123 0.26 -7.36 44.80
C ASP A 123 0.69 -6.01 44.18
N PRO A 124 1.44 -6.02 43.07
CA PRO A 124 1.85 -4.80 42.37
C PRO A 124 0.69 -3.92 41.90
N PHE A 125 -0.50 -4.49 41.66
CA PHE A 125 -1.70 -3.73 41.29
C PHE A 125 -2.40 -3.15 42.52
N GLY A 126 -2.56 -3.95 43.58
CA GLY A 126 -3.03 -3.51 44.89
C GLY A 126 -2.14 -2.44 45.52
N PHE A 127 -0.86 -2.39 45.14
CA PHE A 127 0.05 -1.32 45.54
C PHE A 127 -0.40 0.06 45.04
N VAL A 128 -1.00 0.15 43.87
CA VAL A 128 -1.51 1.43 43.32
C VAL A 128 -2.60 2.00 44.22
N GLU A 129 -3.54 1.15 44.66
CA GLU A 129 -4.61 1.54 45.59
C GLU A 129 -4.08 1.82 47.00
N TRP A 130 -3.10 1.04 47.47
CA TRP A 130 -2.38 1.32 48.71
C TRP A 130 -1.68 2.69 48.66
N ALA A 131 -1.04 3.04 47.55
CA ALA A 131 -0.36 4.31 47.36
C ALA A 131 -1.34 5.49 47.30
N LYS A 132 -2.48 5.35 46.60
CA LYS A 132 -3.58 6.34 46.61
C LYS A 132 -4.10 6.58 48.01
N ALA A 133 -4.33 5.52 48.79
CA ALA A 133 -4.78 5.62 50.18
C ALA A 133 -3.76 6.34 51.09
N LYS A 134 -2.48 6.32 50.72
CA LYS A 134 -1.38 7.06 51.38
C LYS A 134 -1.15 8.46 50.81
N GLY A 135 -1.99 8.93 49.89
CA GLY A 135 -1.93 10.28 49.33
C GLY A 135 -0.99 10.47 48.14
N ALA A 136 -0.58 9.38 47.48
CA ALA A 136 0.22 9.45 46.27
C ALA A 136 -0.57 10.08 45.11
N LEU A 137 0.12 10.88 44.29
CA LEU A 137 -0.39 11.23 42.97
C LEU A 137 -0.18 10.03 42.05
N VAL A 138 -1.25 9.58 41.41
CA VAL A 138 -1.23 8.47 40.44
C VAL A 138 -1.74 9.00 39.11
N ASP A 139 -0.90 8.89 38.08
CA ASP A 139 -1.33 9.10 36.70
C ASP A 139 -1.88 7.76 36.18
N GLU A 140 -3.20 7.64 35.99
CA GLU A 140 -3.86 6.37 35.72
C GLU A 140 -3.72 5.87 34.27
N GLY A 141 -3.21 6.70 33.34
CA GLY A 141 -2.99 6.31 31.94
C GLY A 141 -4.23 5.81 31.20
N LEU A 142 -5.44 6.18 31.65
CA LEU A 142 -6.75 5.60 31.28
C LEU A 142 -7.39 6.13 29.99
N GLU A 143 -6.62 6.62 29.02
CA GLU A 143 -7.18 6.88 27.68
C GLU A 143 -7.08 5.61 26.82
N GLY A 144 -8.17 4.84 26.75
CA GLY A 144 -8.40 3.85 25.68
C GLY A 144 -8.57 2.38 26.08
N ALA A 145 -8.56 2.00 27.37
CA ALA A 145 -8.83 0.62 27.78
C ALA A 145 -10.33 0.31 27.80
N THR A 146 -10.74 -0.79 27.17
CA THR A 146 -12.13 -1.24 27.15
C THR A 146 -12.51 -1.94 28.45
N PRO A 147 -13.79 -1.94 28.85
CA PRO A 147 -14.25 -2.64 30.07
C PRO A 147 -13.90 -4.14 30.11
N GLU A 148 -13.80 -4.79 28.94
CA GLU A 148 -13.45 -6.21 28.81
C GLU A 148 -11.98 -6.49 29.15
N GLU A 149 -11.07 -5.58 28.80
CA GLU A 149 -9.65 -5.68 29.09
C GLU A 149 -9.35 -5.53 30.59
N ILE A 150 -10.11 -4.66 31.27
CA ILE A 150 -10.05 -4.49 32.73
C ILE A 150 -10.50 -5.77 33.45
N GLU A 151 -11.58 -6.40 32.96
CA GLU A 151 -12.13 -7.62 33.56
C GLU A 151 -11.27 -8.86 33.28
N ALA A 152 -10.59 -8.92 32.13
CA ALA A 152 -9.64 -9.99 31.82
C ALA A 152 -8.41 -9.94 32.74
N SER A 153 -7.89 -8.74 33.02
CA SER A 153 -6.75 -8.55 33.93
C SER A 153 -7.08 -8.97 35.37
N LYS A 154 -8.28 -8.64 35.87
CA LYS A 154 -8.75 -9.08 37.20
C LYS A 154 -8.83 -10.61 37.32
N ARG A 155 -9.43 -11.29 36.34
CA ARG A 155 -9.58 -12.75 36.38
C ARG A 155 -8.25 -13.50 36.29
N TYR A 156 -7.25 -12.95 35.59
CA TYR A 156 -5.89 -13.49 35.59
C TYR A 156 -5.22 -13.38 36.97
N SER A 157 -5.39 -12.25 37.65
CA SER A 157 -4.86 -12.05 39.02
C SER A 157 -5.47 -13.00 40.06
N GLU A 158 -6.67 -13.53 39.79
CA GLU A 158 -7.37 -14.51 40.61
C GLU A 158 -6.96 -15.97 40.31
N GLY A 159 -5.98 -16.20 39.42
CA GLY A 159 -5.45 -17.53 39.13
C GLY A 159 -6.39 -18.44 38.33
N ARG A 160 -7.37 -17.88 37.62
CA ARG A 160 -8.28 -18.65 36.75
C ARG A 160 -7.60 -18.98 35.42
N SER A 161 -7.49 -20.27 35.11
CA SER A 161 -6.70 -20.84 33.99
C SER A 161 -7.47 -20.97 32.67
N ASP A 162 -8.63 -20.33 32.53
CA ASP A 162 -9.52 -20.40 31.35
C ASP A 162 -9.30 -19.25 30.34
N LEU A 163 -8.40 -18.31 30.64
CA LEU A 163 -8.10 -17.15 29.81
C LEU A 163 -7.02 -17.51 28.78
N ARG A 164 -7.43 -17.97 27.59
CA ARG A 164 -6.56 -17.86 26.41
C ARG A 164 -6.57 -16.42 25.89
N PRO A 165 -5.45 -15.88 25.39
CA PRO A 165 -5.42 -14.53 24.83
C PRO A 165 -6.43 -14.41 23.69
N LYS A 166 -7.04 -13.22 23.55
CA LYS A 166 -7.83 -12.89 22.35
C LYS A 166 -6.84 -12.79 21.19
N VAL A 167 -7.01 -13.64 20.18
CA VAL A 167 -6.11 -13.69 19.04
C VAL A 167 -6.71 -12.88 17.88
N THR A 168 -6.06 -11.78 17.51
CA THR A 168 -6.47 -10.90 16.41
C THR A 168 -5.41 -10.92 15.31
N VAL A 169 -5.85 -11.10 14.07
CA VAL A 169 -4.97 -11.06 12.90
C VAL A 169 -5.38 -9.90 11.99
N GLU A 170 -4.43 -9.03 11.67
CA GLU A 170 -4.56 -7.99 10.64
C GLU A 170 -3.79 -8.39 9.38
N ALA A 171 -4.46 -8.91 8.36
CA ALA A 171 -3.81 -9.31 7.11
C ALA A 171 -4.06 -8.30 5.98
N GLY A 172 -2.97 -7.76 5.43
CA GLY A 172 -3.00 -6.93 4.23
C GLY A 172 -2.78 -7.80 3.00
N VAL A 173 -3.75 -7.88 2.08
CA VAL A 173 -3.67 -8.74 0.87
C VAL A 173 -3.58 -7.87 -0.38
N PHE A 174 -2.47 -7.97 -1.12
CA PHE A 174 -2.10 -7.06 -2.19
C PHE A 174 -2.01 -7.80 -3.53
N PHE A 175 -2.98 -7.58 -4.41
CA PHE A 175 -3.09 -8.22 -5.72
C PHE A 175 -2.59 -7.30 -6.84
N ASP A 176 -1.43 -7.60 -7.42
CA ASP A 176 -0.82 -6.73 -8.40
C ASP A 176 -1.44 -6.82 -9.82
N GLY A 177 -1.16 -5.84 -10.67
CA GLY A 177 -1.60 -5.78 -12.05
C GLY A 177 -0.92 -6.83 -12.94
N THR A 178 -1.56 -7.21 -14.05
CA THR A 178 -1.03 -8.23 -14.98
C THR A 178 0.41 -7.97 -15.40
N GLY A 179 1.23 -9.01 -15.43
CA GLY A 179 2.64 -8.87 -15.82
C GLY A 179 3.51 -8.26 -14.72
N ASN A 180 2.96 -7.84 -13.57
CA ASN A 180 3.72 -7.28 -12.47
C ASN A 180 4.05 -8.32 -11.39
N SER A 181 5.31 -8.31 -10.97
CA SER A 181 5.79 -9.00 -9.78
C SER A 181 6.95 -8.23 -9.17
N ILE A 182 7.12 -8.26 -7.84
CA ILE A 182 8.30 -7.70 -7.17
C ILE A 182 9.63 -8.23 -7.77
N GLY A 183 9.63 -9.42 -8.40
CA GLY A 183 10.83 -10.06 -8.95
C GLY A 183 11.17 -9.73 -10.40
N ASN A 184 10.24 -9.18 -11.19
CA ASN A 184 10.50 -8.73 -12.57
C ASN A 184 10.55 -7.19 -12.70
N THR A 185 10.06 -6.46 -11.70
CA THR A 185 10.33 -5.02 -11.52
C THR A 185 11.84 -4.79 -11.36
N GLY A 186 12.43 -3.94 -12.21
CA GLY A 186 13.88 -3.69 -12.28
C GLY A 186 14.64 -4.52 -13.33
N ALA A 187 14.00 -5.46 -14.04
CA ALA A 187 14.59 -6.08 -15.23
C ALA A 187 14.72 -5.08 -16.39
N PHE A 188 13.73 -4.19 -16.55
CA PHE A 188 13.79 -3.05 -17.46
C PHE A 188 14.94 -2.11 -17.11
N GLU A 189 14.98 -1.63 -15.86
CA GLU A 189 15.99 -0.68 -15.38
C GLU A 189 17.40 -1.24 -15.55
N ARG A 190 17.64 -2.52 -15.22
CA ARG A 190 18.92 -3.18 -15.46
C ARG A 190 19.30 -3.26 -16.94
N LYS A 191 18.34 -3.60 -17.83
CA LYS A 191 18.61 -3.64 -19.27
C LYS A 191 18.84 -2.25 -19.86
N VAL A 192 18.13 -1.23 -19.36
CA VAL A 192 18.37 0.17 -19.72
C VAL A 192 19.74 0.62 -19.24
N ASP A 193 20.12 0.31 -18.00
CA ASP A 193 21.46 0.60 -17.47
C ASP A 193 22.57 -0.12 -18.24
N GLU A 194 22.38 -1.39 -18.59
CA GLU A 194 23.30 -2.16 -19.43
C GLU A 194 23.44 -1.52 -20.82
N CYS A 195 22.32 -1.10 -21.42
CA CYS A 195 22.29 -0.43 -22.72
C CYS A 195 22.98 0.94 -22.68
N LEU A 196 22.66 1.77 -21.69
CA LEU A 196 23.27 3.09 -21.49
C LEU A 196 24.77 2.96 -21.18
N THR A 197 25.17 1.95 -20.41
CA THR A 197 26.59 1.65 -20.14
C THR A 197 27.32 1.20 -21.40
N ALA A 198 26.70 0.35 -22.22
CA ALA A 198 27.25 -0.09 -23.49
C ALA A 198 27.35 1.05 -24.52
N GLN A 199 26.36 1.95 -24.56
CA GLN A 199 26.38 3.16 -25.37
C GLN A 199 27.50 4.12 -24.91
N ALA A 200 27.62 4.36 -23.61
CA ALA A 200 28.67 5.20 -23.04
C ALA A 200 30.08 4.63 -23.29
N ALA A 201 30.19 3.30 -23.40
CA ALA A 201 31.41 2.60 -23.79
C ALA A 201 31.66 2.56 -25.32
N GLY A 202 30.74 3.09 -26.14
CA GLY A 202 30.81 3.07 -27.60
C GLY A 202 30.62 1.68 -28.23
N ALA A 203 30.12 0.70 -27.46
CA ALA A 203 29.91 -0.68 -27.90
C ALA A 203 28.64 -0.85 -28.74
N ILE A 204 27.67 0.04 -28.59
CA ILE A 204 26.42 0.08 -29.37
C ILE A 204 26.08 1.54 -29.74
N SER A 205 25.36 1.75 -30.86
CA SER A 205 24.87 3.09 -31.23
C SER A 205 23.63 3.46 -30.42
N GLU A 206 23.33 4.76 -30.33
CA GLU A 206 22.13 5.27 -29.65
C GLU A 206 20.86 4.70 -30.29
N GLU A 207 20.82 4.55 -31.61
CA GLU A 207 19.69 3.98 -32.36
C GLU A 207 19.56 2.47 -32.11
N ALA A 208 20.67 1.75 -31.98
CA ALA A 208 20.66 0.33 -31.64
C ALA A 208 20.18 0.11 -30.19
N CYS A 209 20.64 0.96 -29.26
CA CYS A 209 20.18 0.94 -27.88
C CYS A 209 18.68 1.27 -27.80
N SER A 210 18.25 2.31 -28.51
CA SER A 210 16.84 2.71 -28.62
C SER A 210 15.99 1.61 -29.25
N ALA A 211 16.49 0.89 -30.25
CA ALA A 211 15.78 -0.22 -30.90
C ALA A 211 15.68 -1.46 -30.00
N GLU A 212 16.73 -1.80 -29.25
CA GLU A 212 16.70 -2.89 -28.27
C GLU A 212 15.72 -2.58 -27.12
N ILE A 213 15.75 -1.35 -26.60
CA ILE A 213 14.79 -0.85 -25.61
C ILE A 213 13.36 -0.88 -26.16
N SER A 214 13.17 -0.51 -27.43
CA SER A 214 11.85 -0.53 -28.10
C SER A 214 11.32 -1.96 -28.34
N GLN A 215 12.17 -2.91 -28.71
CA GLN A 215 11.78 -4.33 -28.85
C GLN A 215 11.47 -4.98 -27.51
N LEU A 216 12.19 -4.57 -26.47
CA LEU A 216 11.89 -4.94 -25.10
C LEU A 216 10.48 -4.50 -24.69
N MET A 217 9.97 -3.37 -25.21
CA MET A 217 8.62 -2.83 -24.93
C MET A 217 7.46 -3.62 -25.52
N GLU A 218 7.72 -4.58 -26.41
CA GLU A 218 6.69 -5.48 -26.96
C GLU A 218 6.41 -6.69 -26.04
N GLY A 219 7.22 -6.90 -24.99
CA GLY A 219 7.11 -8.02 -24.04
C GLY A 219 6.61 -7.63 -22.64
N SER A 220 6.03 -8.60 -21.92
CA SER A 220 5.55 -8.49 -20.53
C SER A 220 6.63 -8.21 -19.46
N TYR A 221 7.91 -8.18 -19.85
CA TYR A 221 9.07 -8.07 -18.98
C TYR A 221 9.39 -6.65 -18.48
N LEU A 222 8.56 -5.65 -18.79
CA LEU A 222 8.91 -4.23 -18.63
C LEU A 222 8.13 -3.43 -17.58
N ASN A 223 7.29 -4.03 -16.76
CA ASN A 223 6.56 -3.21 -15.81
C ASN A 223 7.50 -2.70 -14.71
N ALA A 224 7.47 -1.38 -14.49
CA ALA A 224 8.05 -0.76 -13.30
C ALA A 224 7.20 -1.07 -12.07
N GLU A 225 7.63 -0.62 -10.89
CA GLU A 225 6.90 -0.90 -9.66
C GLU A 225 5.49 -0.25 -9.67
N THR A 226 4.46 -1.04 -9.32
CA THR A 226 3.08 -0.56 -9.20
C THR A 226 2.80 0.07 -7.84
N ASN A 227 1.70 0.81 -7.76
CA ASN A 227 1.21 1.38 -6.52
C ASN A 227 0.78 0.31 -5.50
N VAL A 228 0.40 -0.90 -5.95
CA VAL A 228 0.08 -2.02 -5.07
C VAL A 228 1.34 -2.53 -4.37
N SER A 229 2.44 -2.72 -5.11
CA SER A 229 3.75 -3.10 -4.53
C SER A 229 4.26 -2.04 -3.53
N LYS A 230 4.11 -0.76 -3.87
CA LYS A 230 4.50 0.34 -2.98
C LYS A 230 3.71 0.36 -1.69
N LEU A 231 2.38 0.14 -1.75
CA LEU A 231 1.53 0.05 -0.56
C LEU A 231 1.84 -1.20 0.28
N HIS A 232 2.10 -2.33 -0.36
CA HIS A 232 2.54 -3.55 0.32
C HIS A 232 3.81 -3.31 1.14
N THR A 233 4.80 -2.62 0.57
CA THR A 233 6.07 -2.29 1.26
C THR A 233 5.86 -1.41 2.50
N LEU A 234 4.77 -0.64 2.56
CA LEU A 234 4.42 0.17 3.74
C LEU A 234 3.65 -0.62 4.81
N TYR A 235 3.18 -1.84 4.51
CA TYR A 235 2.43 -2.68 5.42
C TYR A 235 3.38 -3.62 6.16
N GLN A 236 4.05 -3.13 7.21
CA GLN A 236 5.07 -3.91 7.91
C GLN A 236 4.46 -4.99 8.81
N PRO A 237 5.06 -6.20 8.85
CA PRO A 237 4.60 -7.25 9.75
C PRO A 237 4.81 -6.84 11.21
N LEU A 238 3.92 -7.31 12.07
CA LEU A 238 3.97 -7.10 13.51
C LEU A 238 3.53 -8.39 14.18
N SER A 239 4.19 -8.76 15.27
CA SER A 239 3.70 -9.80 16.17
C SER A 239 3.86 -9.28 17.59
N THR A 240 2.76 -9.24 18.33
CA THR A 240 2.77 -8.85 19.74
C THR A 240 2.02 -9.89 20.55
N ASP A 241 2.76 -10.58 21.41
CA ASP A 241 2.24 -11.63 22.27
C ASP A 241 2.23 -11.11 23.71
N THR A 242 1.04 -11.02 24.28
CA THR A 242 0.83 -10.70 25.69
C THR A 242 0.00 -11.81 26.34
N VAL A 243 -0.11 -11.78 27.66
CA VAL A 243 -0.90 -12.75 28.42
C VAL A 243 -2.39 -12.76 28.01
N THR A 244 -2.93 -11.62 27.55
CA THR A 244 -4.35 -11.44 27.26
C THR A 244 -4.68 -11.21 25.79
N VAL A 245 -3.70 -10.84 24.98
CA VAL A 245 -3.88 -10.51 23.55
C VAL A 245 -2.69 -11.01 22.76
N GLU A 246 -2.99 -11.68 21.65
CA GLU A 246 -2.04 -12.09 20.62
C GLU A 246 -2.46 -11.36 19.34
N ASN A 247 -1.65 -10.40 18.89
CA ASN A 247 -1.92 -9.67 17.65
C ASN A 247 -0.84 -9.97 16.63
N HIS A 248 -1.27 -10.41 15.46
CA HIS A 248 -0.39 -10.62 14.32
C HIS A 248 -0.81 -9.72 13.17
N ARG A 249 0.16 -9.16 12.47
CA ARG A 249 -0.03 -8.39 11.25
C ARG A 249 0.82 -8.98 10.15
N ILE A 250 0.19 -9.24 9.02
CA ILE A 250 0.78 -10.05 7.96
C ILE A 250 0.53 -9.39 6.60
N PRO A 251 1.57 -8.97 5.89
CA PRO A 251 1.45 -8.56 4.49
C PRO A 251 1.56 -9.77 3.55
N VAL A 252 0.52 -9.99 2.73
CA VAL A 252 0.51 -11.01 1.68
C VAL A 252 0.50 -10.32 0.32
N TYR A 253 1.62 -10.40 -0.40
CA TYR A 253 1.70 -9.95 -1.79
C TYR A 253 1.45 -11.09 -2.77
N VAL A 254 0.63 -10.82 -3.78
CA VAL A 254 0.29 -11.72 -4.88
C VAL A 254 0.63 -11.03 -6.20
N SER A 255 1.58 -11.61 -6.93
CA SER A 255 1.96 -11.08 -8.24
C SER A 255 0.81 -11.17 -9.23
N GLY A 256 0.76 -10.27 -10.20
CA GLY A 256 -0.38 -10.18 -11.10
C GLY A 256 -0.54 -11.36 -12.04
N VAL A 257 -1.75 -11.49 -12.57
CA VAL A 257 -2.15 -12.51 -13.56
C VAL A 257 -1.12 -12.62 -14.68
N GLY A 258 -0.80 -13.86 -15.07
CA GLY A 258 0.18 -14.19 -16.10
C GLY A 258 1.64 -14.24 -15.67
N THR A 259 1.98 -13.78 -14.46
CA THR A 259 3.35 -13.89 -13.91
C THR A 259 3.51 -15.07 -12.95
N LYS A 260 4.74 -15.56 -12.81
CA LYS A 260 5.19 -16.43 -11.72
C LYS A 260 6.59 -16.01 -11.29
N SER A 261 6.80 -15.79 -9.98
CA SER A 261 8.08 -15.33 -9.44
C SER A 261 9.25 -16.19 -9.95
N GLY A 262 10.21 -15.56 -10.65
CA GLY A 262 11.41 -16.21 -11.17
C GLY A 262 11.21 -17.18 -12.33
N LYS A 263 10.04 -17.17 -13.02
CA LYS A 263 9.77 -17.99 -14.22
C LYS A 263 9.29 -17.13 -15.38
N GLU A 264 9.37 -17.66 -16.61
CA GLU A 264 8.86 -17.00 -17.82
C GLU A 264 7.36 -16.72 -17.72
N ASP A 265 6.94 -15.56 -18.22
CA ASP A 265 5.54 -15.12 -18.22
C ASP A 265 4.66 -15.94 -19.18
N ASP A 266 3.37 -16.03 -18.86
CA ASP A 266 2.38 -16.76 -19.66
C ASP A 266 1.54 -15.77 -20.48
N ALA A 267 1.91 -15.59 -21.74
CA ALA A 267 1.22 -14.73 -22.69
C ALA A 267 -0.27 -15.08 -22.85
N TRP A 268 -0.65 -16.34 -22.67
CA TRP A 268 -2.03 -16.79 -22.77
C TRP A 268 -2.85 -16.34 -21.57
N ALA A 269 -2.34 -16.51 -20.35
CA ALA A 269 -3.00 -16.04 -19.13
C ALA A 269 -3.06 -14.50 -19.06
N MET A 270 -2.01 -13.81 -19.53
CA MET A 270 -2.02 -12.35 -19.67
C MET A 270 -3.02 -11.83 -20.71
N GLY A 271 -3.32 -12.61 -21.75
CA GLY A 271 -4.29 -12.24 -22.78
C GLY A 271 -5.75 -12.53 -22.39
N THR A 272 -5.98 -13.64 -21.69
CA THR A 272 -7.33 -14.18 -21.46
C THR A 272 -7.86 -14.01 -20.03
N GLY A 273 -6.98 -13.71 -19.06
CA GLY A 273 -7.33 -13.72 -17.64
C GLY A 273 -7.59 -15.11 -17.05
N MET A 274 -7.49 -16.17 -17.87
CA MET A 274 -7.80 -17.56 -17.54
C MET A 274 -6.54 -18.46 -17.57
N GLY A 275 -6.71 -19.72 -17.16
CA GLY A 275 -5.64 -20.73 -17.13
C GLY A 275 -4.93 -20.82 -15.78
N GLU A 276 -3.87 -21.62 -15.72
CA GLU A 276 -3.09 -21.91 -14.48
C GLU A 276 -2.45 -20.67 -13.84
N ARG A 277 -2.55 -19.49 -14.47
CA ARG A 277 -2.04 -18.20 -13.99
C ARG A 277 -3.07 -17.07 -14.08
N GLY A 278 -4.34 -17.43 -14.25
CA GLY A 278 -5.50 -16.54 -14.28
C GLY A 278 -5.93 -16.02 -12.91
N ILE A 279 -7.08 -15.35 -12.84
CA ILE A 279 -7.60 -14.77 -11.59
C ILE A 279 -7.78 -15.81 -10.48
N LEU A 280 -8.37 -16.97 -10.79
CA LEU A 280 -8.62 -18.03 -9.80
C LEU A 280 -7.32 -18.62 -9.21
N ALA A 281 -6.30 -18.84 -10.05
CA ALA A 281 -4.99 -19.31 -9.58
C ALA A 281 -4.30 -18.28 -8.65
N LYS A 282 -4.58 -16.97 -8.83
CA LYS A 282 -4.07 -15.93 -7.91
C LYS A 282 -4.81 -15.91 -6.58
N ILE A 283 -6.07 -16.33 -6.55
CA ILE A 283 -6.82 -16.55 -5.31
C ILE A 283 -6.22 -17.73 -4.56
N GLU A 284 -6.02 -18.87 -5.22
CA GLU A 284 -5.38 -20.05 -4.63
C GLU A 284 -4.03 -19.69 -4.01
N LEU A 285 -3.18 -18.96 -4.74
CA LEU A 285 -1.89 -18.49 -4.22
C LEU A 285 -2.03 -17.56 -3.00
N ALA A 286 -3.03 -16.69 -2.97
CA ALA A 286 -3.27 -15.77 -1.86
C ALA A 286 -3.71 -16.52 -0.60
N VAL A 287 -4.69 -17.43 -0.75
CA VAL A 287 -5.23 -18.19 0.37
C VAL A 287 -4.21 -19.19 0.90
N GLU A 288 -3.44 -19.85 0.03
CA GLU A 288 -2.34 -20.74 0.42
C GLU A 288 -1.32 -19.96 1.26
N ARG A 289 -0.78 -18.85 0.74
CA ARG A 289 0.22 -18.03 1.46
C ARG A 289 -0.28 -17.56 2.80
N LEU A 290 -1.48 -16.97 2.84
CA LEU A 290 -2.07 -16.46 4.07
C LEU A 290 -2.28 -17.59 5.10
N SER A 291 -2.82 -18.74 4.67
CA SER A 291 -3.11 -19.86 5.55
C SER A 291 -1.83 -20.50 6.10
N THR A 292 -0.81 -20.70 5.26
CA THR A 292 0.48 -21.24 5.68
C THR A 292 1.24 -20.28 6.59
N GLU A 293 1.21 -18.97 6.35
CA GLU A 293 1.86 -18.01 7.24
C GLU A 293 1.17 -18.03 8.62
N LEU A 294 -0.16 -18.02 8.62
CA LEU A 294 -0.96 -18.13 9.85
C LEU A 294 -0.73 -19.44 10.59
N SER A 295 -0.65 -20.58 9.91
CA SER A 295 -0.44 -21.88 10.58
C SER A 295 0.92 -21.97 11.27
N ASN A 296 1.92 -21.24 10.76
CA ASN A 296 3.24 -21.16 11.39
C ASN A 296 3.29 -20.18 12.58
N MET A 297 2.40 -19.17 12.63
CA MET A 297 2.44 -18.12 13.64
C MET A 297 1.43 -18.31 14.77
N LEU A 298 0.24 -18.81 14.47
CA LEU A 298 -0.84 -18.93 15.44
C LEU A 298 -0.52 -19.99 16.48
N THR A 299 -0.47 -19.58 17.74
CA THR A 299 -0.29 -20.52 18.88
C THR A 299 -1.61 -20.97 19.49
N ALA A 300 -2.69 -20.26 19.18
CA ALA A 300 -4.05 -20.54 19.61
C ALA A 300 -5.07 -20.22 18.49
N GLN A 301 -6.33 -20.58 18.73
CA GLN A 301 -7.41 -20.31 17.78
C GLN A 301 -7.62 -18.80 17.58
N MET A 302 -7.57 -18.36 16.32
CA MET A 302 -7.90 -16.99 15.93
C MET A 302 -9.34 -16.61 16.31
N ASP A 303 -9.52 -15.48 17.00
CA ASP A 303 -10.84 -14.95 17.36
C ASP A 303 -11.34 -13.93 16.33
N GLU A 304 -10.45 -13.09 15.81
CA GLU A 304 -10.79 -11.99 14.90
C GLU A 304 -9.79 -11.90 13.75
N LEU A 305 -10.31 -11.75 12.53
CA LEU A 305 -9.55 -11.52 11.31
C LEU A 305 -9.97 -10.19 10.67
N ILE A 306 -9.04 -9.25 10.58
CA ILE A 306 -9.19 -7.96 9.91
C ILE A 306 -8.40 -8.01 8.60
N LEU A 307 -9.07 -7.72 7.49
CA LEU A 307 -8.50 -7.76 6.15
C LEU A 307 -8.46 -6.37 5.54
N ASP A 308 -7.30 -5.99 5.01
CA ASP A 308 -7.13 -4.83 4.14
C ASP A 308 -6.71 -5.32 2.76
N VAL A 309 -7.57 -5.15 1.76
CA VAL A 309 -7.38 -5.74 0.43
C VAL A 309 -7.10 -4.66 -0.58
N PHE A 310 -6.02 -4.79 -1.33
CA PHE A 310 -5.64 -3.87 -2.39
C PHE A 310 -5.52 -4.59 -3.73
N GLY A 311 -5.85 -3.91 -4.81
CA GLY A 311 -5.55 -4.44 -6.13
C GLY A 311 -5.51 -3.42 -7.26
N PHE A 312 -4.77 -3.76 -8.31
CA PHE A 312 -4.68 -2.96 -9.55
C PHE A 312 -5.09 -3.80 -10.76
N SER A 313 -5.88 -3.23 -11.67
CA SER A 313 -6.23 -3.88 -12.94
C SER A 313 -6.97 -5.20 -12.74
N ARG A 314 -6.46 -6.31 -13.28
CA ARG A 314 -6.93 -7.66 -12.96
C ARG A 314 -6.68 -8.07 -11.52
N GLY A 315 -5.64 -7.55 -10.87
CA GLY A 315 -5.47 -7.69 -9.42
C GLY A 315 -6.61 -7.02 -8.64
N ALA A 316 -7.17 -5.91 -9.12
CA ALA A 316 -8.37 -5.32 -8.52
C ALA A 316 -9.62 -6.20 -8.72
N ALA A 317 -9.73 -6.89 -9.86
CA ALA A 317 -10.78 -7.90 -10.08
C ALA A 317 -10.59 -9.11 -9.15
N THR A 318 -9.34 -9.58 -8.98
CA THR A 318 -8.98 -10.62 -8.00
C THR A 318 -9.29 -10.17 -6.58
N ALA A 319 -9.00 -8.93 -6.20
CA ALA A 319 -9.33 -8.37 -4.89
C ALA A 319 -10.84 -8.40 -4.61
N ARG A 320 -11.67 -7.98 -5.58
CA ARG A 320 -13.14 -8.04 -5.46
C ARG A 320 -13.64 -9.48 -5.34
N HIS A 321 -13.06 -10.39 -6.11
CA HIS A 321 -13.39 -11.82 -6.02
C HIS A 321 -12.99 -12.40 -4.66
N PHE A 322 -11.80 -12.08 -4.17
CA PHE A 322 -11.32 -12.49 -2.85
C PHE A 322 -12.25 -12.00 -1.74
N VAL A 323 -12.73 -10.76 -1.80
CA VAL A 323 -13.73 -10.28 -0.83
C VAL A 323 -15.01 -11.12 -0.87
N ASN A 324 -15.51 -11.46 -2.06
CA ASN A 324 -16.68 -12.33 -2.18
C ASN A 324 -16.42 -13.74 -1.63
N GLU A 325 -15.23 -14.29 -1.82
CA GLU A 325 -14.83 -15.58 -1.23
C GLU A 325 -14.77 -15.53 0.30
N VAL A 326 -14.29 -14.42 0.87
CA VAL A 326 -14.27 -14.22 2.32
C VAL A 326 -15.70 -14.14 2.89
N GLN A 327 -16.63 -13.52 2.17
CA GLN A 327 -18.04 -13.45 2.57
C GLN A 327 -18.74 -14.80 2.57
N ASP A 328 -18.27 -15.76 1.76
CA ASP A 328 -18.75 -17.14 1.80
C ASP A 328 -18.24 -17.93 3.03
N GLY A 329 -17.46 -17.28 3.91
CA GLY A 329 -17.06 -17.81 5.20
C GLY A 329 -16.24 -19.10 5.11
N ALA A 330 -16.54 -20.06 5.99
CA ALA A 330 -15.88 -21.36 6.02
C ALA A 330 -16.03 -22.18 4.71
N SER A 331 -17.05 -21.89 3.89
CA SER A 331 -17.24 -22.54 2.58
C SER A 331 -16.47 -21.90 1.43
N GLY A 332 -16.01 -20.65 1.58
CA GLY A 332 -15.19 -19.98 0.57
C GLY A 332 -13.76 -20.49 0.52
N ALA A 333 -13.00 -20.09 -0.50
CA ALA A 333 -11.63 -20.57 -0.73
C ALA A 333 -10.70 -20.36 0.48
N LEU A 334 -10.81 -19.22 1.17
CA LEU A 334 -10.01 -18.96 2.38
C LEU A 334 -10.40 -19.88 3.54
N GLY A 335 -11.70 -20.12 3.73
CA GLY A 335 -12.20 -21.02 4.77
C GLY A 335 -11.76 -22.47 4.56
N GLN A 336 -11.77 -22.94 3.32
CA GLN A 336 -11.28 -24.26 2.95
C GLN A 336 -9.75 -24.37 3.14
N ALA A 337 -8.99 -23.33 2.78
CA ALA A 337 -7.55 -23.30 2.99
C ALA A 337 -7.19 -23.32 4.49
N PHE A 338 -7.90 -22.53 5.32
CA PHE A 338 -7.77 -22.60 6.79
C PHE A 338 -8.05 -24.00 7.32
N GLN A 339 -9.12 -24.65 6.86
CA GLN A 339 -9.43 -26.02 7.27
C GLN A 339 -8.30 -27.00 6.91
N GLY A 340 -7.69 -26.85 5.72
CA GLY A 340 -6.55 -27.68 5.28
C GLY A 340 -5.32 -27.53 6.17
N GLU A 341 -5.09 -26.34 6.72
CA GLU A 341 -4.00 -26.02 7.65
C GLU A 341 -4.39 -26.26 9.13
N GLY A 342 -5.59 -26.78 9.41
CA GLY A 342 -6.08 -26.99 10.77
C GLY A 342 -6.49 -25.72 11.53
N ILE A 343 -6.66 -24.61 10.82
CA ILE A 343 -7.11 -23.32 11.36
C ILE A 343 -8.64 -23.28 11.33
N ALA A 344 -9.26 -23.01 12.48
CA ALA A 344 -10.71 -22.79 12.53
C ALA A 344 -11.08 -21.41 12.00
N TRP A 345 -12.22 -21.30 11.30
CA TRP A 345 -12.76 -20.01 10.90
C TRP A 345 -12.99 -19.12 12.14
N PRO A 346 -12.55 -17.85 12.12
CA PRO A 346 -12.65 -16.97 13.28
C PRO A 346 -14.10 -16.55 13.57
N LYS A 347 -14.34 -16.07 14.79
CA LYS A 347 -15.68 -15.63 15.23
C LYS A 347 -16.08 -14.30 14.57
N ALA A 348 -15.10 -13.43 14.31
CA ALA A 348 -15.30 -12.16 13.65
C ALA A 348 -14.36 -12.05 12.44
N VAL A 349 -14.93 -11.71 11.28
CA VAL A 349 -14.17 -11.37 10.07
C VAL A 349 -14.63 -10.01 9.59
N THR A 350 -13.67 -9.11 9.42
CA THR A 350 -13.91 -7.74 8.99
C THR A 350 -13.01 -7.44 7.81
N ILE A 351 -13.58 -6.99 6.69
CA ILE A 351 -12.79 -6.36 5.63
C ILE A 351 -12.85 -4.86 5.86
N ARG A 352 -11.81 -4.30 6.48
CA ARG A 352 -11.73 -2.90 6.90
C ARG A 352 -11.62 -1.98 5.70
N PHE A 353 -10.78 -2.33 4.73
CA PHE A 353 -10.52 -1.50 3.56
C PHE A 353 -10.37 -2.31 2.28
N LEU A 354 -11.01 -1.86 1.20
CA LEU A 354 -10.82 -2.35 -0.16
C LEU A 354 -10.31 -1.21 -1.05
N GLY A 355 -9.02 -1.21 -1.37
CA GLY A 355 -8.35 -0.20 -2.19
C GLY A 355 -8.11 -0.67 -3.62
N LEU A 356 -8.85 -0.11 -4.58
CA LEU A 356 -8.82 -0.53 -5.98
C LEU A 356 -8.19 0.56 -6.87
N PHE A 357 -7.30 0.15 -7.76
CA PHE A 357 -6.84 0.94 -8.89
C PHE A 357 -7.39 0.34 -10.19
N ASP A 358 -8.23 1.11 -10.86
CA ASP A 358 -8.71 0.90 -12.22
C ASP A 358 -9.06 -0.55 -12.60
N THR A 359 -10.13 -1.08 -12.00
CA THR A 359 -10.53 -2.49 -12.10
C THR A 359 -10.84 -2.91 -13.54
N VAL A 360 -10.12 -3.91 -14.03
CA VAL A 360 -10.33 -4.55 -15.34
C VAL A 360 -10.40 -6.06 -15.14
N THR A 361 -11.46 -6.71 -15.62
CA THR A 361 -11.60 -8.17 -15.56
C THR A 361 -10.96 -8.84 -16.76
N ALA A 362 -11.33 -8.39 -17.96
CA ALA A 362 -10.83 -8.88 -19.26
C ALA A 362 -10.70 -10.41 -19.31
N VAL A 363 -11.77 -11.11 -18.91
CA VAL A 363 -11.88 -12.57 -18.95
C VAL A 363 -12.42 -12.96 -20.33
N VAL A 364 -11.74 -13.83 -21.06
CA VAL A 364 -12.17 -14.31 -22.39
C VAL A 364 -12.75 -15.71 -22.26
N ASP A 365 -14.06 -15.88 -22.47
CA ASP A 365 -14.77 -17.16 -22.36
C ASP A 365 -14.75 -17.97 -23.67
N LEU A 366 -13.61 -18.63 -23.90
CA LEU A 366 -13.38 -19.45 -25.09
C LEU A 366 -14.25 -20.71 -25.17
N ARG A 367 -14.75 -21.22 -24.02
CA ARG A 367 -15.61 -22.42 -23.98
C ARG A 367 -16.99 -22.17 -24.58
N ASN A 368 -17.48 -20.93 -24.49
CA ASN A 368 -18.77 -20.52 -25.03
C ASN A 368 -18.66 -19.71 -26.34
N GLY A 369 -17.47 -19.69 -26.97
CA GLY A 369 -17.25 -19.00 -28.26
C GLY A 369 -17.16 -17.48 -28.15
N ASP A 370 -16.87 -16.96 -26.95
CA ASP A 370 -16.77 -15.54 -26.67
C ASP A 370 -15.30 -15.10 -26.61
N PHE A 371 -14.83 -14.50 -27.70
CA PHE A 371 -13.45 -14.03 -27.87
C PHE A 371 -13.25 -12.60 -27.37
N SER A 372 -14.22 -12.02 -26.65
CA SER A 372 -14.24 -10.59 -26.32
C SER A 372 -13.98 -10.33 -24.83
N ALA A 373 -12.79 -9.83 -24.50
CA ALA A 373 -12.46 -9.28 -23.17
C ALA A 373 -13.22 -7.97 -22.82
N HIS A 374 -14.14 -7.54 -23.68
CA HIS A 374 -14.86 -6.26 -23.62
C HIS A 374 -16.26 -6.33 -23.02
N ASN A 375 -16.83 -7.54 -22.87
CA ASN A 375 -18.18 -7.69 -22.35
C ASN A 375 -18.21 -7.83 -20.82
N ALA A 376 -19.41 -7.97 -20.26
CA ALA A 376 -19.64 -8.13 -18.82
C ALA A 376 -19.57 -9.60 -18.35
N ASN A 377 -19.25 -10.54 -19.25
CA ASN A 377 -19.15 -11.95 -18.89
C ASN A 377 -17.80 -12.22 -18.23
N ASN A 378 -17.80 -12.26 -16.91
CA ASN A 378 -16.59 -12.49 -16.11
C ASN A 378 -16.37 -13.98 -15.79
N GLY A 379 -17.16 -14.90 -16.38
CA GLY A 379 -17.14 -16.31 -16.05
C GLY A 379 -17.38 -16.55 -14.55
N GLU A 380 -16.51 -17.32 -13.91
CA GLU A 380 -16.56 -17.61 -12.46
C GLU A 380 -16.06 -16.44 -11.59
N VAL A 381 -15.51 -15.37 -12.19
CA VAL A 381 -14.95 -14.25 -11.45
C VAL A 381 -16.04 -13.30 -10.96
N ARG A 382 -16.42 -13.46 -9.69
CA ARG A 382 -17.31 -12.55 -8.95
C ARG A 382 -16.67 -11.16 -8.67
N VAL A 383 -16.94 -10.18 -9.54
CA VAL A 383 -16.54 -8.78 -9.29
C VAL A 383 -17.65 -7.90 -8.74
N ASN A 384 -18.92 -8.30 -8.80
CA ASN A 384 -19.96 -7.53 -8.13
C ASN A 384 -19.77 -7.59 -6.62
N MET A 385 -20.02 -6.48 -5.95
CA MET A 385 -19.74 -6.29 -4.52
C MET A 385 -21.02 -5.86 -3.82
N ALA A 386 -21.39 -6.56 -2.75
CA ALA A 386 -22.43 -6.09 -1.83
C ALA A 386 -21.92 -4.94 -0.97
N ALA A 387 -22.82 -4.04 -0.57
CA ALA A 387 -22.48 -2.86 0.20
C ALA A 387 -21.94 -3.22 1.60
N ASP A 388 -22.48 -4.25 2.24
CA ASP A 388 -22.06 -4.75 3.54
C ASP A 388 -20.81 -5.63 3.50
N ALA A 389 -20.27 -5.91 2.30
CA ALA A 389 -19.13 -6.79 2.14
C ALA A 389 -17.83 -6.22 2.74
N VAL A 390 -17.73 -4.89 2.88
CA VAL A 390 -16.54 -4.18 3.36
C VAL A 390 -16.94 -2.95 4.17
N GLN A 391 -16.12 -2.54 5.14
CA GLN A 391 -16.37 -1.30 5.88
C GLN A 391 -16.12 -0.05 5.02
N ARG A 392 -15.13 -0.09 4.13
CA ARG A 392 -14.88 0.98 3.16
C ARG A 392 -14.29 0.45 1.85
N ALA A 393 -14.88 0.83 0.72
CA ALA A 393 -14.31 0.61 -0.60
C ALA A 393 -13.87 1.94 -1.24
N VAL A 394 -12.67 1.98 -1.80
CA VAL A 394 -12.14 3.11 -2.56
C VAL A 394 -11.67 2.63 -3.91
N HIS A 395 -12.11 3.28 -4.98
CA HIS A 395 -11.70 2.96 -6.34
C HIS A 395 -11.22 4.23 -7.07
N LEU A 396 -9.94 4.25 -7.45
CA LEU A 396 -9.36 5.30 -8.29
C LEU A 396 -9.32 4.81 -9.73
N THR A 397 -9.94 5.55 -10.65
CA THR A 397 -10.18 5.10 -12.04
C THR A 397 -9.55 6.04 -13.05
N ALA A 398 -9.16 5.51 -14.20
CA ALA A 398 -8.46 6.23 -15.25
C ALA A 398 -9.44 6.94 -16.21
N ARG A 399 -9.32 8.28 -16.29
CA ARG A 399 -10.09 9.13 -17.22
C ARG A 399 -9.67 8.92 -18.67
N ASP A 400 -8.37 8.81 -18.90
CA ASP A 400 -7.74 8.86 -20.22
C ASP A 400 -7.37 7.45 -20.72
N GLU A 401 -7.98 6.40 -20.15
CA GLU A 401 -7.89 5.03 -20.64
C GLU A 401 -9.00 4.76 -21.66
N TRP A 402 -8.62 4.51 -22.93
CA TRP A 402 -9.59 4.34 -24.02
C TRP A 402 -9.47 3.00 -24.74
N ARG A 403 -8.63 2.06 -24.29
CA ARG A 403 -8.44 0.78 -24.97
C ARG A 403 -9.69 -0.08 -24.90
N TYR A 404 -9.97 -0.77 -26.01
CA TYR A 404 -11.07 -1.71 -26.13
C TYR A 404 -11.03 -2.83 -25.08
N ASN A 405 -9.85 -3.39 -24.83
CA ASN A 405 -9.68 -4.54 -23.92
C ASN A 405 -9.62 -4.15 -22.43
N PHE A 406 -9.65 -2.85 -22.10
CA PHE A 406 -9.49 -2.36 -20.73
C PHE A 406 -10.82 -1.81 -20.21
N SER A 407 -11.92 -2.54 -20.35
CA SER A 407 -13.22 -2.09 -19.86
C SER A 407 -13.22 -1.96 -18.33
N LEU A 408 -13.71 -0.83 -17.83
CA LEU A 408 -13.78 -0.57 -16.39
C LEU A 408 -14.90 -1.39 -15.76
N ASN A 409 -14.65 -2.03 -14.64
CA ASN A 409 -15.71 -2.52 -13.75
C ASN A 409 -15.87 -1.51 -12.61
N SER A 410 -16.91 -0.68 -12.68
CA SER A 410 -17.19 0.37 -11.70
C SER A 410 -17.74 -0.23 -10.39
N LEU A 411 -17.60 0.52 -9.30
CA LEU A 411 -18.32 0.30 -8.03
C LEU A 411 -19.74 0.89 -8.06
N ARG A 412 -20.04 1.75 -9.04
CA ARG A 412 -21.35 2.38 -9.22
C ARG A 412 -22.38 1.37 -9.68
N GLY A 413 -23.57 1.44 -9.10
CA GLY A 413 -24.72 0.67 -9.55
C GLY A 413 -25.16 1.05 -10.97
N PRO A 414 -26.09 0.29 -11.57
CA PRO A 414 -26.66 0.62 -12.89
C PRO A 414 -27.35 1.99 -12.94
N ASP A 415 -27.76 2.53 -11.79
CA ASP A 415 -28.32 3.87 -11.62
C ASP A 415 -27.26 4.97 -11.43
N GLY A 416 -25.98 4.62 -11.49
CA GLY A 416 -24.83 5.52 -11.32
C GLY A 416 -24.51 5.87 -9.86
N ARG A 417 -25.25 5.34 -8.89
CA ARG A 417 -25.07 5.64 -7.46
C ARG A 417 -24.05 4.71 -6.81
N LEU A 418 -23.50 5.15 -5.68
CA LEU A 418 -22.60 4.36 -4.83
C LEU A 418 -23.29 4.09 -3.49
N PRO A 419 -23.07 2.92 -2.88
CA PRO A 419 -23.28 2.75 -1.45
C PRO A 419 -22.52 3.80 -0.62
N GLU A 420 -23.02 4.12 0.57
CA GLU A 420 -22.45 5.18 1.43
C GLU A 420 -20.96 4.94 1.77
N ASN A 421 -20.61 3.68 2.01
CA ASN A 421 -19.26 3.23 2.33
C ASN A 421 -18.37 3.01 1.10
N PHE A 422 -18.87 3.28 -0.11
CA PHE A 422 -18.13 3.12 -1.36
C PHE A 422 -17.79 4.48 -1.94
N ASN A 423 -16.55 4.65 -2.39
CA ASN A 423 -16.12 5.84 -3.09
C ASN A 423 -15.42 5.47 -4.40
N GLU A 424 -15.78 6.15 -5.47
CA GLU A 424 -15.14 6.00 -6.78
C GLU A 424 -14.87 7.37 -7.39
N TRP A 425 -13.59 7.65 -7.66
CA TRP A 425 -13.13 8.91 -8.25
C TRP A 425 -12.41 8.65 -9.57
N VAL A 426 -12.68 9.52 -10.55
CA VAL A 426 -12.07 9.49 -11.87
C VAL A 426 -10.92 10.50 -11.88
N LEU A 427 -9.70 10.02 -12.12
CA LEU A 427 -8.49 10.83 -12.14
C LEU A 427 -7.93 10.93 -13.57
N PRO A 428 -7.30 12.05 -13.96
CA PRO A 428 -6.54 12.15 -15.21
C PRO A 428 -5.52 11.02 -15.32
N GLY A 429 -5.21 10.59 -16.54
CA GLY A 429 -4.25 9.51 -16.81
C GLY A 429 -4.88 8.25 -17.39
N ALA A 430 -4.05 7.46 -18.06
CA ALA A 430 -4.35 6.12 -18.53
C ALA A 430 -4.26 5.09 -17.39
N HIS A 431 -4.51 3.81 -17.70
CA HIS A 431 -4.57 2.73 -16.72
C HIS A 431 -3.40 2.67 -15.73
N SER A 432 -2.17 2.63 -16.24
CA SER A 432 -0.95 2.54 -15.42
C SER A 432 -0.47 3.92 -14.92
N ASP A 433 -1.05 5.01 -15.40
CA ASP A 433 -0.90 6.33 -14.78
C ASP A 433 -1.67 6.41 -13.45
N ILE A 434 -2.62 5.50 -13.20
CA ILE A 434 -3.35 5.39 -11.94
C ILE A 434 -2.78 4.26 -11.07
N GLY A 435 -2.54 3.10 -11.65
CA GLY A 435 -2.04 1.93 -10.92
C GLY A 435 -0.53 1.86 -10.73
N GLY A 436 0.25 2.70 -11.43
CA GLY A 436 1.69 2.53 -11.57
C GLY A 436 2.06 1.44 -12.58
N GLY A 437 3.36 1.22 -12.78
CA GLY A 437 3.88 0.23 -13.72
C GLY A 437 4.59 0.80 -14.95
N TYR A 438 4.51 2.13 -15.18
CA TYR A 438 5.34 2.79 -16.19
C TYR A 438 6.75 3.08 -15.66
N PRO A 439 7.81 2.92 -16.47
CA PRO A 439 9.15 3.37 -16.13
C PRO A 439 9.25 4.90 -16.00
N GLU A 440 10.13 5.37 -15.12
CA GLU A 440 10.27 6.81 -14.79
C GLU A 440 10.47 7.72 -16.01
N ASN A 441 11.17 7.25 -17.04
CA ASN A 441 11.36 7.96 -18.31
C ASN A 441 11.04 7.02 -19.49
N PHE A 442 9.76 6.94 -19.84
CA PHE A 442 9.26 6.05 -20.88
C PHE A 442 9.31 6.71 -22.25
N HIS A 443 9.95 6.07 -23.23
CA HIS A 443 9.91 6.50 -24.63
C HIS A 443 8.68 5.90 -25.32
N GLU A 444 7.67 6.72 -25.56
CA GLU A 444 6.46 6.31 -26.25
C GLU A 444 6.62 6.54 -27.75
N HIS A 445 6.80 5.44 -28.51
CA HIS A 445 6.78 5.41 -29.96
C HIS A 445 5.61 4.51 -30.43
N VAL A 446 4.46 5.11 -30.72
CA VAL A 446 3.21 4.38 -30.94
C VAL A 446 2.44 4.85 -32.16
N GLN A 447 1.83 3.90 -32.88
CA GLN A 447 0.96 4.20 -34.02
C GLN A 447 -0.44 4.60 -33.54
N VAL A 448 -0.78 5.89 -33.60
CA VAL A 448 -1.97 6.45 -32.91
C VAL A 448 -3.26 6.38 -33.72
N THR A 449 -3.17 6.08 -35.02
CA THR A 449 -4.34 5.85 -35.89
C THR A 449 -4.26 4.51 -36.59
N GLN A 450 -5.39 3.99 -37.06
CA GLN A 450 -5.41 2.74 -37.84
C GLN A 450 -4.66 2.95 -39.17
N PRO A 451 -3.79 2.02 -39.61
CA PRO A 451 -3.06 2.18 -40.86
C PRO A 451 -4.05 2.33 -42.02
N ARG A 452 -3.86 3.37 -42.84
CA ARG A 452 -4.72 3.63 -44.00
C ARG A 452 -4.10 3.03 -45.25
N LYS A 453 -4.70 1.97 -45.78
CA LYS A 453 -4.24 1.33 -47.03
C LYS A 453 -4.62 2.17 -48.24
N PHE A 454 -3.68 2.33 -49.16
CA PHE A 454 -3.85 3.01 -50.43
C PHE A 454 -3.40 2.11 -51.58
N LEU A 455 -4.14 2.14 -52.68
CA LEU A 455 -3.82 1.48 -53.95
C LEU A 455 -4.14 2.44 -55.10
N GLY A 456 -3.15 2.85 -55.88
CA GLY A 456 -3.33 3.67 -57.07
C GLY A 456 -2.13 4.56 -57.39
N HIS A 457 -2.38 5.67 -58.10
CA HIS A 457 -1.37 6.68 -58.42
C HIS A 457 -1.46 7.88 -57.48
N HIS A 458 -0.35 8.63 -57.34
CA HIS A 458 -0.31 9.88 -56.55
C HIS A 458 -0.81 9.71 -55.09
N PRO A 459 -0.16 8.86 -54.27
CA PRO A 459 -0.62 8.55 -52.92
C PRO A 459 -0.86 9.79 -52.04
N ARG A 460 -0.04 10.83 -52.16
CA ARG A 460 -0.16 12.07 -51.36
C ARG A 460 -1.32 12.99 -51.78
N GLU A 461 -1.98 12.69 -52.88
CA GLU A 461 -3.20 13.39 -53.33
C GLU A 461 -4.47 12.61 -52.97
N SER A 462 -4.32 11.45 -52.31
CA SER A 462 -5.44 10.56 -52.02
C SER A 462 -6.29 11.02 -50.83
N TYR A 463 -7.52 10.53 -50.79
CA TYR A 463 -8.43 10.75 -49.67
C TYR A 463 -7.83 10.20 -48.35
N GLU A 464 -7.17 9.05 -48.40
CA GLU A 464 -6.53 8.40 -47.27
C GLU A 464 -5.43 9.26 -46.66
N TYR A 465 -4.58 9.89 -47.48
CA TYR A 465 -3.55 10.80 -46.99
C TYR A 465 -4.14 12.04 -46.33
N ALA A 466 -5.14 12.67 -46.97
CA ALA A 466 -5.86 13.81 -46.41
C ALA A 466 -6.49 13.47 -45.04
N ARG A 467 -7.06 12.27 -44.90
CA ARG A 467 -7.63 11.79 -43.64
C ARG A 467 -6.59 11.66 -42.53
N VAL A 468 -5.41 11.10 -42.81
CA VAL A 468 -4.34 11.01 -41.80
C VAL A 468 -3.84 12.40 -41.38
N LEU A 469 -3.76 13.35 -42.30
CA LEU A 469 -3.40 14.73 -41.96
C LEU A 469 -4.45 15.42 -41.08
N MET A 470 -5.74 15.15 -41.29
CA MET A 470 -6.81 15.64 -40.43
C MET A 470 -6.71 15.05 -39.01
N GLU A 471 -6.47 13.74 -38.89
CA GLU A 471 -6.29 13.06 -37.60
C GLU A 471 -5.05 13.61 -36.85
N ARG A 472 -3.95 13.83 -37.58
CA ARG A 472 -2.75 14.50 -37.04
C ARG A 472 -3.07 15.89 -36.51
N ARG A 473 -3.85 16.69 -37.25
CA ARG A 473 -4.24 18.04 -36.82
C ARG A 473 -5.09 17.98 -35.56
N GLN A 474 -6.05 17.07 -35.50
CA GLN A 474 -6.91 16.88 -34.33
C GLN A 474 -6.09 16.56 -33.07
N MET A 475 -5.07 15.71 -33.17
CA MET A 475 -4.21 15.41 -32.02
C MET A 475 -3.38 16.61 -31.56
N ILE A 476 -2.89 17.43 -32.50
CA ILE A 476 -2.21 18.69 -32.17
C ILE A 476 -3.17 19.64 -31.45
N ASP A 477 -4.40 19.78 -31.96
CA ASP A 477 -5.43 20.66 -31.37
C ASP A 477 -5.92 20.15 -29.99
N GLN A 478 -5.83 18.84 -29.75
CA GLN A 478 -6.04 18.22 -28.44
C GLN A 478 -4.88 18.44 -27.45
N GLY A 479 -3.76 19.02 -27.88
CA GLY A 479 -2.63 19.37 -27.03
C GLY A 479 -1.67 18.23 -26.72
N TRP A 480 -1.64 17.16 -27.53
CA TRP A 480 -0.66 16.06 -27.39
C TRP A 480 0.78 16.52 -27.65
N LEU A 481 0.96 17.57 -28.44
CA LEU A 481 2.23 18.26 -28.66
C LEU A 481 2.18 19.65 -28.02
N GLY A 482 3.31 20.10 -27.48
CA GLY A 482 3.41 21.45 -26.93
C GLY A 482 4.68 21.70 -26.12
N PRO A 483 4.75 22.86 -25.45
CA PRO A 483 5.99 23.34 -24.83
C PRO A 483 6.49 22.48 -23.66
N ASN A 484 5.62 21.67 -23.03
CA ASN A 484 6.03 20.79 -21.93
C ASN A 484 6.68 19.48 -22.43
N ASN A 485 6.71 19.26 -23.74
CA ASN A 485 7.40 18.15 -24.39
C ASN A 485 7.87 18.57 -25.80
N PRO A 486 8.90 19.42 -25.90
CA PRO A 486 9.27 20.08 -27.16
C PRO A 486 9.85 19.10 -28.20
N GLU A 487 10.33 17.94 -27.76
CA GLU A 487 10.87 16.88 -28.63
C GLU A 487 9.79 15.96 -29.19
N ALA A 488 8.56 16.04 -28.68
CA ALA A 488 7.46 15.20 -29.14
C ALA A 488 7.11 15.46 -30.62
N THR A 489 6.98 14.40 -31.39
CA THR A 489 6.63 14.47 -32.82
C THR A 489 5.39 13.66 -33.17
N LEU A 490 4.70 14.12 -34.20
CA LEU A 490 3.64 13.38 -34.89
C LEU A 490 4.01 13.28 -36.36
N THR A 491 4.38 12.09 -36.80
CA THR A 491 4.97 11.85 -38.13
C THR A 491 4.08 10.92 -38.95
N VAL A 492 3.84 11.29 -40.20
CA VAL A 492 3.12 10.44 -41.15
C VAL A 492 4.13 9.68 -41.99
N GLU A 493 4.10 8.35 -41.91
CA GLU A 493 4.99 7.45 -42.63
C GLU A 493 4.26 6.70 -43.74
N GLU A 494 4.95 6.45 -44.86
CA GLU A 494 4.52 5.58 -45.95
C GLU A 494 5.15 4.19 -45.79
N ALA A 495 4.40 3.23 -45.26
CA ALA A 495 4.85 1.87 -45.01
C ALA A 495 4.37 0.88 -46.10
N TYR A 496 4.99 -0.30 -46.15
CA TYR A 496 4.62 -1.40 -47.05
C TYR A 496 4.52 -1.03 -48.54
N ARG A 497 5.35 -0.08 -48.99
CA ARG A 497 5.26 0.46 -50.34
C ARG A 497 5.70 -0.57 -51.39
N ARG A 498 4.74 -1.06 -52.16
CA ARG A 498 4.94 -1.99 -53.27
C ARG A 498 4.59 -1.30 -54.60
N ARG A 499 5.51 -1.33 -55.56
CA ARG A 499 5.25 -0.88 -56.94
C ARG A 499 4.52 -1.97 -57.70
N LEU A 500 3.46 -1.60 -58.40
CA LEU A 500 2.64 -2.48 -59.21
C LEU A 500 2.82 -2.17 -60.71
N LYS A 501 2.06 -2.85 -61.56
CA LYS A 501 2.08 -2.60 -63.00
C LYS A 501 1.57 -1.19 -63.29
N GLU A 502 2.00 -0.63 -64.43
CA GLU A 502 1.51 0.65 -64.93
C GLU A 502 1.83 1.88 -64.05
N GLY A 503 2.71 1.73 -63.04
CA GLY A 503 3.14 2.84 -62.17
C GLY A 503 2.25 3.06 -60.95
N GLU A 504 1.31 2.16 -60.69
CA GLU A 504 0.54 2.13 -59.45
C GLU A 504 1.43 1.77 -58.25
N VAL A 505 1.04 2.24 -57.07
CA VAL A 505 1.63 1.86 -55.79
C VAL A 505 0.57 1.37 -54.84
N GLU A 506 0.90 0.33 -54.10
CA GLU A 506 0.18 -0.07 -52.90
C GLU A 506 1.04 0.32 -51.69
N LEU A 507 0.47 1.02 -50.71
CA LEU A 507 1.17 1.41 -49.48
C LEU A 507 0.19 1.61 -48.33
N GLN A 508 0.72 1.88 -47.15
CA GLN A 508 -0.05 2.27 -45.97
C GLN A 508 0.45 3.61 -45.42
N PHE A 509 -0.47 4.50 -45.08
CA PHE A 509 -0.15 5.67 -44.26
C PHE A 509 -0.32 5.34 -42.78
N GLN A 510 0.72 5.60 -42.00
CA GLN A 510 0.76 5.40 -40.56
C GLN A 510 1.05 6.73 -39.86
N LEU A 511 0.32 7.05 -38.79
CA LEU A 511 0.60 8.21 -37.95
C LEU A 511 1.27 7.73 -36.66
N TRP A 512 2.51 8.16 -36.45
CA TRP A 512 3.32 7.82 -35.30
C TRP A 512 3.43 9.00 -34.35
N LEU A 513 3.14 8.75 -33.07
CA LEU A 513 3.47 9.63 -31.96
C LEU A 513 4.79 9.15 -31.35
N ASP A 514 5.77 10.04 -31.30
CA ASP A 514 7.08 9.77 -30.68
C ASP A 514 7.34 10.83 -29.61
N ARG A 515 7.51 10.42 -28.35
CA ARG A 515 7.77 11.34 -27.23
C ARG A 515 8.31 10.62 -25.98
N ARG A 516 8.90 11.38 -25.06
CA ARG A 516 9.23 10.88 -23.70
C ARG A 516 8.15 11.28 -22.70
N VAL A 517 7.74 10.34 -21.85
CA VAL A 517 6.67 10.52 -20.85
C VAL A 517 7.18 10.05 -19.48
N GLN A 518 6.80 10.76 -18.42
CA GLN A 518 7.24 10.49 -17.06
C GLN A 518 6.19 9.70 -16.27
N ALA A 519 6.59 8.67 -15.52
CA ALA A 519 5.67 7.84 -14.74
C ALA A 519 5.28 8.41 -13.36
N GLU A 520 5.94 9.47 -12.94
CA GLU A 520 5.81 10.06 -11.60
C GLU A 520 4.36 10.41 -11.21
N TYR A 521 3.52 10.77 -12.17
CA TYR A 521 2.13 11.12 -11.91
C TYR A 521 1.32 10.01 -11.23
N SER A 522 1.67 8.73 -11.44
CA SER A 522 1.07 7.60 -10.73
C SER A 522 1.17 7.69 -9.21
N ARG A 523 2.16 8.42 -8.69
CA ARG A 523 2.34 8.67 -7.25
C ARG A 523 1.29 9.61 -6.69
N VAL A 524 0.60 10.40 -7.52
CA VAL A 524 -0.55 11.21 -7.08
C VAL A 524 -1.68 10.29 -6.63
N ALA A 525 -2.03 9.28 -7.43
CA ALA A 525 -3.04 8.28 -7.07
C ALA A 525 -2.62 7.46 -5.84
N LEU A 526 -1.35 7.04 -5.78
CA LEU A 526 -0.76 6.36 -4.62
C LEU A 526 -0.95 7.14 -3.32
N ARG A 527 -0.62 8.44 -3.32
CA ARG A 527 -0.76 9.32 -2.14
C ARG A 527 -2.22 9.43 -1.69
N GLN A 528 -3.17 9.50 -2.61
CA GLN A 528 -4.59 9.53 -2.25
C GLN A 528 -5.04 8.20 -1.64
N MET A 529 -4.67 7.07 -2.25
CA MET A 529 -5.01 5.75 -1.72
C MET A 529 -4.39 5.53 -0.34
N TYR A 530 -3.11 5.86 -0.17
CA TYR A 530 -2.40 5.80 1.11
C TYR A 530 -3.14 6.59 2.21
N ARG A 531 -3.50 7.84 1.92
CA ARG A 531 -4.22 8.69 2.89
C ARG A 531 -5.58 8.10 3.25
N LEU A 532 -6.38 7.71 2.25
CA LEU A 532 -7.71 7.15 2.47
C LEU A 532 -7.67 5.82 3.23
N ALA A 533 -6.65 4.99 2.97
CA ALA A 533 -6.39 3.77 3.72
C ALA A 533 -6.03 4.06 5.18
N LYS A 534 -5.12 5.01 5.44
CA LYS A 534 -4.79 5.43 6.80
C LYS A 534 -5.96 6.05 7.55
N ASP A 535 -6.77 6.86 6.88
CA ASP A 535 -8.01 7.43 7.43
C ASP A 535 -9.01 6.32 7.81
N ALA A 536 -8.96 5.17 7.13
CA ALA A 536 -9.76 3.99 7.43
C ALA A 536 -9.12 3.06 8.48
N GLY A 537 -7.94 3.40 9.02
CA GLY A 537 -7.24 2.62 10.04
C GLY A 537 -6.30 1.54 9.51
N VAL A 538 -6.02 1.50 8.19
CA VAL A 538 -5.03 0.57 7.63
C VAL A 538 -3.64 0.91 8.18
N PRO A 539 -2.89 -0.07 8.73
CA PRO A 539 -1.63 0.17 9.42
C PRO A 539 -0.45 0.33 8.45
N LEU A 540 -0.45 1.44 7.71
CA LEU A 540 0.64 1.80 6.80
C LEU A 540 1.66 2.71 7.50
N ASP A 541 2.94 2.39 7.29
CA ASP A 541 4.07 3.17 7.75
C ASP A 541 4.01 4.64 7.30
N THR A 542 4.71 5.50 8.03
CA THR A 542 4.77 6.92 7.69
C THR A 542 5.73 7.14 6.53
N VAL A 543 5.22 7.68 5.42
CA VAL A 543 6.00 8.03 4.24
C VAL A 543 6.66 9.40 4.44
N LYS A 544 7.96 9.51 4.15
CA LYS A 544 8.63 10.81 4.12
C LYS A 544 8.47 11.44 2.74
N PRO A 545 8.26 12.77 2.63
CA PRO A 545 8.13 13.44 1.34
C PRO A 545 9.34 13.27 0.40
N THR A 546 10.50 12.93 0.95
CA THR A 546 11.77 12.71 0.24
C THR A 546 11.95 11.27 -0.26
N ASP A 547 11.08 10.33 0.11
CA ASP A 547 11.21 8.94 -0.31
C ASP A 547 10.96 8.84 -1.82
N ILE A 548 11.96 8.39 -2.58
CA ILE A 548 11.99 8.46 -4.05
C ILE A 548 10.76 7.82 -4.69
N GLY A 549 10.28 6.69 -4.16
CA GLY A 549 9.08 6.00 -4.68
C GLY A 549 7.76 6.74 -4.45
N PHE A 550 7.76 7.77 -3.60
CA PHE A 550 6.58 8.52 -3.15
C PHE A 550 6.67 10.03 -3.36
N SER A 551 7.85 10.56 -3.72
CA SER A 551 8.08 11.97 -3.95
C SER A 551 7.35 12.44 -5.22
N LEU A 552 6.99 13.72 -5.25
CA LEU A 552 6.35 14.38 -6.39
C LEU A 552 7.15 15.64 -6.70
N SER A 553 7.44 15.85 -7.98
CA SER A 553 8.01 17.07 -8.53
C SER A 553 7.13 18.27 -8.21
N ASP A 554 7.77 19.43 -8.09
CA ASP A 554 7.12 20.68 -7.72
C ASP A 554 5.98 21.05 -8.69
N GLU A 555 6.10 20.68 -9.97
CA GLU A 555 5.08 20.93 -10.99
C GLU A 555 3.81 20.08 -10.83
N LEU A 556 3.90 18.91 -10.17
CA LEU A 556 2.76 18.05 -9.87
C LEU A 556 2.06 18.42 -8.55
N GLN A 557 2.70 19.17 -7.66
CA GLN A 557 2.12 19.53 -6.35
C GLN A 557 0.78 20.30 -6.45
N PRO A 558 0.62 21.30 -7.35
CA PRO A 558 -0.66 21.98 -7.53
C PRO A 558 -1.77 21.03 -7.99
N ILE A 559 -1.45 20.12 -8.91
CA ILE A 559 -2.38 19.12 -9.45
C ILE A 559 -2.79 18.13 -8.35
N ALA A 560 -1.82 17.63 -7.58
CA ALA A 560 -2.07 16.76 -6.45
C ALA A 560 -2.99 17.43 -5.40
N THR A 561 -2.80 18.73 -5.15
CA THR A 561 -3.65 19.52 -4.26
C THR A 561 -5.09 19.60 -4.78
N GLN A 562 -5.28 19.84 -6.09
CA GLN A 562 -6.61 19.86 -6.69
C GLN A 562 -7.30 18.50 -6.62
N ILE A 563 -6.55 17.42 -6.84
CA ILE A 563 -7.07 16.05 -6.72
C ILE A 563 -7.45 15.72 -5.27
N THR A 564 -6.63 16.12 -4.28
CA THR A 564 -6.99 15.96 -2.86
C THR A 564 -8.25 16.73 -2.52
N ARG A 565 -8.41 17.96 -3.03
CA ARG A 565 -9.62 18.76 -2.82
C ARG A 565 -10.85 18.11 -3.48
N HIS A 566 -10.71 17.62 -4.71
CA HIS A 566 -11.75 16.86 -5.42
C HIS A 566 -12.26 15.68 -4.58
N ILE A 567 -11.34 14.90 -4.02
CA ILE A 567 -11.66 13.72 -3.20
C ILE A 567 -12.31 14.12 -1.88
N ASN A 568 -11.77 15.11 -1.18
CA ASN A 568 -12.24 15.50 0.15
C ASN A 568 -13.58 16.25 0.12
N GLU A 569 -13.80 17.10 -0.88
CA GLU A 569 -15.01 17.93 -0.98
C GLU A 569 -16.11 17.26 -1.81
N GLY A 570 -15.81 16.16 -2.53
CA GLY A 570 -16.74 15.50 -3.45
C GLY A 570 -17.17 16.37 -4.64
N ARG A 571 -16.45 17.47 -4.91
CA ARG A 571 -16.73 18.40 -6.03
C ARG A 571 -16.03 17.96 -7.29
N PRO A 572 -16.54 18.25 -8.51
CA PRO A 572 -15.85 17.91 -9.75
C PRO A 572 -14.39 18.40 -9.79
N LEU A 573 -13.48 17.56 -10.32
CA LEU A 573 -12.09 17.93 -10.50
C LEU A 573 -11.99 19.07 -11.52
N GLN A 574 -11.39 20.19 -11.11
CA GLN A 574 -11.15 21.36 -11.96
C GLN A 574 -9.66 21.60 -12.06
N LEU A 575 -9.09 21.24 -13.20
CA LEU A 575 -7.71 21.56 -13.56
C LEU A 575 -7.69 22.77 -14.49
N MET A 576 -6.70 23.64 -14.29
CA MET A 576 -6.46 24.78 -15.18
C MET A 576 -5.99 24.28 -16.55
N PRO A 577 -6.23 25.01 -17.66
CA PRO A 577 -5.77 24.59 -18.99
C PRO A 577 -4.27 24.28 -19.07
N LYS A 578 -3.44 25.03 -18.31
CA LYS A 578 -2.00 24.79 -18.21
C LYS A 578 -1.65 23.48 -17.49
N GLU A 579 -2.45 23.07 -16.51
CA GLU A 579 -2.28 21.83 -15.76
C GLU A 579 -2.69 20.63 -16.60
N GLU A 580 -3.82 20.74 -17.33
CA GLU A 580 -4.23 19.74 -18.32
C GLU A 580 -3.19 19.56 -19.44
N ALA A 581 -2.63 20.67 -19.95
CA ALA A 581 -1.57 20.63 -20.95
C ALA A 581 -0.28 19.99 -20.41
N LEU A 582 0.08 20.29 -19.17
CA LEU A 582 1.24 19.68 -18.50
C LEU A 582 1.06 18.17 -18.38
N LEU A 583 -0.06 17.73 -17.81
CA LEU A 583 -0.36 16.30 -17.65
C LEU A 583 -0.33 15.59 -18.99
N ARG A 584 -1.08 16.09 -19.98
CA ARG A 584 -1.19 15.46 -21.30
C ARG A 584 0.14 15.30 -22.01
N GLN A 585 1.00 16.33 -21.97
CA GLN A 585 2.25 16.36 -22.72
C GLN A 585 3.37 15.59 -22.04
N ARG A 586 3.40 15.59 -20.70
CA ARG A 586 4.56 15.10 -19.93
C ARG A 586 4.31 13.83 -19.11
N TYR A 587 3.08 13.57 -18.70
CA TYR A 587 2.79 12.53 -17.69
C TYR A 587 1.75 11.49 -18.10
N ILE A 588 0.79 11.86 -18.95
CA ILE A 588 -0.28 10.94 -19.38
C ILE A 588 0.20 10.16 -20.59
N HIS A 589 0.23 8.84 -20.47
CA HIS A 589 0.62 7.93 -21.55
C HIS A 589 -0.53 7.74 -22.55
N HIS A 590 -0.21 7.60 -23.82
CA HIS A 590 -1.16 7.32 -24.90
C HIS A 590 -1.40 5.80 -25.01
N SER A 591 -2.05 5.24 -23.98
CA SER A 591 -2.21 3.78 -23.85
C SER A 591 -2.99 3.13 -25.00
N ALA A 592 -3.87 3.86 -25.68
CA ALA A 592 -4.67 3.35 -26.79
C ALA A 592 -4.00 3.60 -28.14
N HIS A 593 -3.55 2.56 -28.84
CA HIS A 593 -2.84 2.69 -30.12
C HIS A 593 -3.01 1.44 -31.01
N TYR A 594 -2.59 1.55 -32.26
CA TYR A 594 -2.68 0.54 -33.31
C TYR A 594 -1.32 -0.12 -33.58
N GLN A 595 -0.51 -0.32 -32.53
CA GLN A 595 0.66 -1.17 -32.66
C GLN A 595 0.21 -2.63 -32.77
N THR A 596 0.84 -3.38 -33.67
CA THR A 596 0.48 -4.77 -33.93
C THR A 596 1.22 -5.71 -32.99
N ALA A 597 0.50 -6.71 -32.47
CA ALA A 597 1.10 -7.92 -31.92
C ALA A 597 0.63 -9.11 -32.78
N GLY A 598 1.47 -9.56 -33.70
CA GLY A 598 1.05 -10.48 -34.76
C GLY A 598 -0.07 -9.86 -35.63
N PRO A 599 -1.20 -10.56 -35.87
CA PRO A 599 -2.30 -10.02 -36.69
C PRO A 599 -3.27 -9.10 -35.93
N LEU A 600 -3.03 -8.82 -34.64
CA LEU A 600 -3.97 -8.14 -33.75
C LEU A 600 -3.50 -6.74 -33.36
N PHE A 601 -4.47 -5.86 -33.03
CA PHE A 601 -4.23 -4.58 -32.36
C PHE A 601 -4.68 -4.68 -30.90
N PRO A 602 -3.83 -5.18 -29.98
CA PRO A 602 -4.23 -5.44 -28.59
C PRO A 602 -4.56 -4.15 -27.82
N PHE A 603 -4.00 -3.02 -28.24
CA PHE A 603 -4.16 -1.71 -27.60
C PHE A 603 -5.11 -0.79 -28.36
N LYS A 604 -5.87 -1.29 -29.34
CA LYS A 604 -6.75 -0.42 -30.13
C LYS A 604 -7.75 0.34 -29.23
N PRO A 605 -8.09 1.59 -29.57
CA PRO A 605 -9.13 2.32 -28.87
C PRO A 605 -10.50 1.63 -29.02
N ALA A 606 -11.35 1.81 -28.02
CA ALA A 606 -12.74 1.43 -28.05
C ALA A 606 -13.51 2.28 -29.09
N PRO A 607 -14.61 1.76 -29.68
CA PRO A 607 -15.44 2.51 -30.60
C PRO A 607 -15.85 3.88 -30.03
N GLY A 608 -15.68 4.94 -30.83
CA GLY A 608 -16.01 6.31 -30.42
C GLY A 608 -15.03 6.95 -29.43
N GLY A 609 -13.91 6.30 -29.10
CA GLY A 609 -12.94 6.83 -28.13
C GLY A 609 -13.47 6.86 -26.69
N MET A 610 -14.50 6.07 -26.40
CA MET A 610 -15.10 5.98 -25.07
C MET A 610 -14.86 4.59 -24.49
N ARG A 611 -14.23 4.56 -23.32
CA ARG A 611 -14.04 3.34 -22.54
C ARG A 611 -15.39 2.72 -22.17
N ASN A 612 -15.51 1.41 -22.31
CA ASN A 612 -16.68 0.72 -21.80
C ASN A 612 -16.63 0.61 -20.26
N ILE A 613 -17.78 0.79 -19.61
CA ILE A 613 -17.92 0.78 -18.15
C ILE A 613 -19.04 -0.19 -17.78
N HIS A 614 -18.69 -1.21 -17.02
CA HIS A 614 -19.62 -2.19 -16.45
C HIS A 614 -20.01 -1.74 -15.04
N PRO A 615 -21.30 -1.54 -14.73
CA PRO A 615 -21.74 -1.17 -13.39
C PRO A 615 -21.61 -2.35 -12.41
N ASN A 616 -21.47 -2.04 -11.12
CA ASN A 616 -21.61 -3.00 -10.05
C ASN A 616 -23.07 -3.46 -9.97
N GLY A 617 -23.34 -4.70 -10.33
CA GLY A 617 -24.69 -5.29 -10.28
C GLY A 617 -25.22 -5.53 -8.86
N GLY A 618 -24.39 -5.37 -7.82
CA GLY A 618 -24.66 -5.87 -6.47
C GLY A 618 -24.61 -7.40 -6.39
N LEU A 619 -24.63 -7.95 -5.17
CA LEU A 619 -24.96 -9.37 -4.99
C LEU A 619 -26.49 -9.48 -5.01
N LYS A 620 -27.00 -10.46 -5.76
CA LYS A 620 -28.43 -10.84 -5.71
C LYS A 620 -28.70 -11.73 -4.52
#